data_AF-A0A973TGA9-F1
#
_entry.id   AF-A0A973TGA9-F1
#
_cell.length_a   1.000
_cell.length_b   1.000
_cell.length_c   1.000
_cell.angle_alpha   90.00
_cell.angle_beta   90.00
_cell.angle_gamma   90.00
#
_symmetry.space_group_name_H-M   'P 1'
#
loop_
_entity.id
_entity.type
_entity.pdbx_description
1 polymer ?
#
loop_
_entity_poly.entity_id
_entity_poly.type
_entity_poly.pdbx_seq_one_letter_code
_entity_poly.pdbx_strand_id
1 'polypeptide(L)'
;MDNNQALKQYAGATTYLVSLSAPADYSANCRLMGPIQASDGMTVPQFVEKAFNDELKFAGVYAEGGSELTGTLDHIEFSSTAGLTNGWWDLAWTLKSANGRSLSVQNRYAFKSGFDAITACNQTAQALGPAVQDLIRRTVSDARFGELIRQ
;
A
#
# COMPACT_ATOMS: atom_id res chain seq x y z
N MET A 1 -0.90 -11.14 -12.15
CA MET A 1 0.54 -10.85 -12.32
C MET A 1 1.09 -10.51 -10.95
N ASP A 2 2.28 -11.01 -10.66
CA ASP A 2 3.00 -10.75 -9.42
C ASP A 2 3.64 -9.35 -9.47
N ASN A 3 3.81 -8.68 -8.32
CA ASN A 3 4.39 -7.34 -8.25
C ASN A 3 5.81 -7.31 -8.81
N ASN A 4 6.60 -8.33 -8.50
CA ASN A 4 7.95 -8.49 -9.04
C ASN A 4 7.95 -8.63 -10.56
N GLN A 5 7.00 -9.40 -11.10
CA GLN A 5 6.89 -9.59 -12.54
C GLN A 5 6.54 -8.27 -13.25
N ALA A 6 5.64 -7.48 -12.68
CA ALA A 6 5.31 -6.15 -13.21
C ALA A 6 6.50 -5.19 -13.10
N LEU A 7 7.27 -5.24 -12.01
CA LEU A 7 8.42 -4.36 -11.82
C LEU A 7 9.62 -4.71 -12.72
N LYS A 8 9.81 -6.00 -13.06
CA LYS A 8 10.89 -6.47 -13.94
C LYS A 8 10.88 -5.83 -15.34
N GLN A 9 9.74 -5.35 -15.81
CA GLN A 9 9.66 -4.62 -17.09
C GLN A 9 10.41 -3.27 -17.07
N TYR A 10 10.78 -2.79 -15.88
CA TYR A 10 11.56 -1.56 -15.67
C TYR A 10 13.03 -1.85 -15.36
N ALA A 11 13.53 -3.05 -15.67
CA ALA A 11 14.94 -3.39 -15.52
C ALA A 11 15.83 -2.32 -16.19
N GLY A 12 16.79 -1.77 -15.42
CA GLY A 12 17.68 -0.69 -15.85
C GLY A 12 17.29 0.69 -15.32
N ALA A 13 16.04 0.89 -14.88
CA ALA A 13 15.67 2.05 -14.07
C ALA A 13 15.83 1.72 -12.58
N THR A 14 16.25 2.70 -11.78
CA THR A 14 16.32 2.57 -10.33
C THR A 14 15.53 3.67 -9.65
N THR A 15 14.89 3.34 -8.53
CA THR A 15 14.02 4.25 -7.79
C THR A 15 13.89 3.81 -6.34
N TYR A 16 13.40 4.69 -5.47
CA TYR A 16 13.03 4.35 -4.11
C TYR A 16 11.98 5.33 -3.58
N LEU A 17 11.16 4.87 -2.64
CA LEU A 17 10.25 5.72 -1.90
C LEU A 17 11.01 6.33 -0.72
N VAL A 18 11.19 7.66 -0.77
CA VAL A 18 11.92 8.45 0.23
C VAL A 18 11.09 8.63 1.50
N SER A 19 9.79 8.88 1.33
CA SER A 19 8.87 9.07 2.44
C SER A 19 7.44 8.80 2.01
N LEU A 20 6.61 8.37 2.98
CA LEU A 20 5.18 8.23 2.83
C LEU A 20 4.46 8.98 3.94
N SER A 21 3.74 10.03 3.57
CA SER A 21 2.83 10.75 4.48
C SER A 21 1.45 10.09 4.51
N ALA A 22 0.71 10.28 5.60
CA ALA A 22 -0.65 9.75 5.76
C ALA A 22 -1.64 10.86 6.17
N PRO A 23 -2.96 10.66 5.98
CA PRO A 23 -3.96 11.65 6.39
C PRO A 23 -3.88 11.88 7.89
N ALA A 24 -4.00 13.12 8.36
CA ALA A 24 -3.90 13.42 9.79
C ALA A 24 -5.05 12.81 10.62
N ASP A 25 -6.17 12.49 9.96
CA ASP A 25 -7.45 12.10 10.55
C ASP A 25 -7.82 10.63 10.30
N TYR A 26 -6.94 9.81 9.71
CA TYR A 26 -7.26 8.40 9.52
C TYR A 26 -7.39 7.67 10.86
N SER A 27 -8.43 6.85 10.99
CA SER A 27 -8.66 6.02 12.17
C SER A 27 -8.23 4.58 11.90
N ALA A 28 -7.24 4.12 12.65
CA ALA A 28 -6.88 2.70 12.69
C ALA A 28 -7.81 1.87 13.59
N ASN A 29 -8.71 2.50 14.37
CA ASN A 29 -9.43 1.81 15.45
C ASN A 29 -10.45 0.79 14.93
N CYS A 30 -10.36 -0.44 15.42
CA CYS A 30 -11.28 -1.52 15.08
C CYS A 30 -12.15 -1.92 16.29
N ARG A 31 -13.44 -1.55 16.27
CA ARG A 31 -14.48 -2.05 17.19
C ARG A 31 -14.05 -2.22 18.66
N LEU A 32 -13.44 -1.19 19.25
CA LEU A 32 -12.96 -1.19 20.65
C LEU A 32 -11.74 -2.11 20.93
N MET A 33 -11.24 -2.86 19.96
CA MET A 33 -10.00 -3.64 20.06
C MET A 33 -8.74 -2.78 19.93
N GLY A 34 -8.91 -1.48 19.69
CA GLY A 34 -7.82 -0.55 19.45
C GLY A 34 -7.40 -0.48 17.99
N PRO A 35 -6.25 0.15 17.70
CA PRO A 35 -5.79 0.36 16.34
C PRO A 35 -5.35 -0.95 15.68
N ILE A 36 -5.73 -1.15 14.42
CA ILE A 36 -5.15 -2.18 13.57
C ILE A 36 -3.68 -1.86 13.34
N GLN A 37 -2.84 -2.86 13.62
CA GLN A 37 -1.42 -2.85 13.31
C GLN A 37 -1.12 -3.90 12.26
N ALA A 38 -0.11 -3.65 11.44
CA ALA A 38 0.45 -4.67 10.58
C ALA A 38 1.26 -5.69 11.39
N SER A 39 1.79 -6.71 10.72
CA SER A 39 2.81 -7.58 11.32
C SER A 39 3.95 -6.74 11.89
N ASP A 40 4.50 -7.17 13.04
CA ASP A 40 5.59 -6.50 13.76
C ASP A 40 5.23 -5.16 14.42
N GLY A 41 3.94 -4.83 14.55
CA GLY A 41 3.46 -3.65 15.28
C GLY A 41 3.57 -2.33 14.50
N MET A 42 3.89 -2.40 13.20
CA MET A 42 3.92 -1.22 12.32
C MET A 42 2.52 -0.61 12.15
N THR A 43 2.48 0.71 12.07
CA THR A 43 1.27 1.43 11.61
C THR A 43 0.99 1.11 10.14
N VAL A 44 -0.26 1.35 9.69
CA VAL A 44 -0.64 1.15 8.29
C VAL A 44 0.29 1.90 7.31
N PRO A 45 0.61 3.19 7.52
CA PRO A 45 1.53 3.91 6.63
C PRO A 45 2.94 3.31 6.57
N GLN A 46 3.52 2.99 7.74
CA GLN A 46 4.85 2.38 7.81
C GLN A 46 4.90 1.04 7.07
N PHE A 47 3.84 0.24 7.21
CA PHE A 47 3.74 -1.03 6.51
C PHE A 47 3.64 -0.86 4.99
N VAL A 48 2.86 0.12 4.51
CA VAL A 48 2.77 0.43 3.06
C VAL A 48 4.12 0.88 2.51
N GLU A 49 4.79 1.80 3.20
CA GLU A 49 6.11 2.31 2.80
C GLU A 49 7.15 1.19 2.71
N LYS A 50 7.23 0.37 3.77
CA LYS A 50 8.15 -0.78 3.82
C LYS A 50 7.84 -1.79 2.72
N ALA A 51 6.58 -2.19 2.57
CA ALA A 51 6.17 -3.17 1.58
C ALA A 51 6.51 -2.72 0.15
N PHE A 52 6.27 -1.45 -0.18
CA PHE A 52 6.61 -0.94 -1.50
C PHE A 52 8.11 -0.95 -1.78
N ASN A 53 8.93 -0.45 -0.84
CA ASN A 53 10.38 -0.50 -0.98
C ASN A 53 10.93 -1.93 -1.03
N ASP A 54 10.32 -2.87 -0.31
CA ASP A 54 10.70 -4.29 -0.36
C ASP A 54 10.39 -4.93 -1.71
N GLU A 55 9.26 -4.58 -2.35
CA GLU A 55 8.96 -5.02 -3.73
C GLU A 55 9.98 -4.48 -4.74
N LEU A 56 10.38 -3.21 -4.62
CA LEU A 56 11.42 -2.61 -5.46
C LEU A 56 12.76 -3.35 -5.27
N LYS A 57 13.14 -3.68 -4.03
CA LYS A 57 14.37 -4.43 -3.73
C LYS A 57 14.31 -5.83 -4.31
N PHE A 58 13.19 -6.52 -4.12
CA PHE A 58 12.98 -7.87 -4.64
C PHE A 58 13.03 -7.91 -6.18
N ALA A 59 12.57 -6.84 -6.83
CA ALA A 59 12.64 -6.68 -8.29
C ALA A 59 14.00 -6.18 -8.81
N GLY A 60 14.94 -5.81 -7.93
CA GLY A 60 16.25 -5.29 -8.32
C GLY A 60 16.21 -3.89 -8.93
N VAL A 61 15.13 -3.14 -8.70
CA VAL A 61 14.95 -1.75 -9.19
C VAL A 61 15.07 -0.71 -8.06
N TYR A 62 15.40 -1.15 -6.84
CA TYR A 62 15.66 -0.26 -5.72
C TYR A 62 17.08 0.30 -5.76
N ALA A 63 17.23 1.62 -5.68
CA ALA A 63 18.51 2.26 -5.33
C ALA A 63 18.28 3.65 -4.72
N GLU A 64 18.95 3.95 -3.61
CA GLU A 64 18.91 5.27 -2.94
C GLU A 64 19.54 6.40 -3.77
N GLY A 65 20.25 6.08 -4.86
CA GLY A 65 20.73 7.06 -5.85
C GLY A 65 19.90 7.12 -7.13
N GLY A 66 18.77 6.42 -7.17
CA GLY A 66 17.84 6.41 -8.30
C GLY A 66 16.81 7.54 -8.25
N SER A 67 15.75 7.42 -9.07
CA SER A 67 14.63 8.36 -9.05
C SER A 67 13.93 8.38 -7.70
N GLU A 68 13.95 9.55 -7.04
CA GLU A 68 13.27 9.77 -5.77
C GLU A 68 11.76 9.83 -5.95
N LEU A 69 11.04 8.98 -5.22
CA LEU A 69 9.58 9.04 -5.10
C LEU A 69 9.20 9.54 -3.71
N THR A 70 8.22 10.44 -3.66
CA THR A 70 7.54 10.84 -2.44
C THR A 70 6.08 10.43 -2.51
N GLY A 71 5.55 9.92 -1.40
CA GLY A 71 4.19 9.40 -1.34
C GLY A 71 3.31 10.15 -0.36
N THR A 72 2.03 10.20 -0.68
CA THR A 72 0.95 10.55 0.25
C THR A 72 -0.10 9.46 0.17
N LEU A 73 -0.41 8.79 1.29
CA LEU A 73 -1.65 8.05 1.43
C LEU A 73 -2.79 9.08 1.48
N ASP A 74 -3.57 9.15 0.42
CA ASP A 74 -4.69 10.09 0.29
C ASP A 74 -5.92 9.58 1.05
N HIS A 75 -6.05 8.25 1.16
CA HIS A 75 -7.19 7.60 1.83
C HIS A 75 -6.73 6.33 2.53
N ILE A 76 -7.14 6.17 3.79
CA ILE A 76 -6.97 4.93 4.56
C ILE A 76 -8.27 4.68 5.30
N GLU A 77 -9.03 3.71 4.83
CA GLU A 77 -10.30 3.33 5.45
C GLU A 77 -10.46 1.82 5.42
N PHE A 78 -11.16 1.29 6.41
CA PHE A 78 -11.56 -0.11 6.40
C PHE A 78 -12.91 -0.28 7.06
N SER A 79 -13.57 -1.37 6.72
CA SER A 79 -14.67 -1.91 7.49
C SER A 79 -14.39 -3.35 7.86
N SER A 80 -14.56 -3.65 9.14
CA SER A 80 -14.50 -5.02 9.66
C SER A 80 -15.88 -5.72 9.65
N THR A 81 -16.98 -5.03 9.30
CA THR A 81 -18.30 -5.66 9.03
C THR A 81 -19.03 -4.95 7.90
N ALA A 82 -18.69 -5.33 6.68
CA ALA A 82 -19.57 -5.17 5.54
C ALA A 82 -20.55 -6.37 5.48
N GLY A 83 -21.79 -6.15 5.90
CA GLY A 83 -22.76 -7.24 6.10
C GLY A 83 -22.42 -8.10 7.32
N LEU A 84 -22.69 -9.41 7.25
CA LEU A 84 -22.54 -10.33 8.39
C LEU A 84 -21.10 -10.82 8.63
N THR A 85 -20.33 -11.09 7.56
CA THR A 85 -19.02 -11.76 7.64
C THR A 85 -18.05 -11.29 6.56
N ASN A 86 -18.18 -10.05 6.06
CA ASN A 86 -17.22 -9.50 5.11
C ASN A 86 -16.59 -8.23 5.68
N GLY A 87 -15.44 -7.88 5.13
CA GLY A 87 -14.76 -6.62 5.40
C GLY A 87 -14.14 -6.08 4.12
N TRP A 88 -13.66 -4.85 4.19
CA TRP A 88 -12.91 -4.24 3.11
C TRP A 88 -11.86 -3.27 3.62
N TRP A 89 -10.82 -3.09 2.82
CA TRP A 89 -9.84 -2.02 2.90
C TRP A 89 -10.03 -1.11 1.69
N ASP A 90 -10.01 0.19 1.89
CA ASP A 90 -9.97 1.22 0.86
C ASP A 90 -8.71 2.05 1.08
N LEU A 91 -7.75 1.89 0.19
CA LEU A 91 -6.43 2.53 0.25
C LEU A 91 -6.23 3.32 -1.03
N ALA A 92 -5.91 4.61 -0.89
CA ALA A 92 -5.51 5.45 -2.00
C ALA A 92 -4.19 6.14 -1.69
N TRP A 93 -3.36 6.29 -2.71
CA TRP A 93 -2.12 7.04 -2.60
C TRP A 93 -1.78 7.80 -3.86
N THR A 94 -0.95 8.82 -3.68
CA THR A 94 -0.35 9.59 -4.75
C THR A 94 1.16 9.53 -4.60
N LEU A 95 1.82 9.03 -5.63
CA LEU A 95 3.27 9.07 -5.78
C LEU A 95 3.66 10.27 -6.63
N LYS A 96 4.71 10.97 -6.24
CA LYS A 96 5.32 12.08 -6.97
C LYS A 96 6.80 11.79 -7.17
N SER A 97 7.30 12.06 -8.37
CA SER A 97 8.72 11.96 -8.69
C SER A 97 9.37 13.35 -8.72
N ALA A 98 10.67 13.40 -8.47
CA ALA A 98 11.47 14.63 -8.58
C ALA A 98 11.39 15.28 -9.98
N ASN A 99 11.05 14.50 -11.03
CA ASN A 99 10.85 15.00 -12.39
C ASN A 99 9.50 15.75 -12.60
N GLY A 100 8.72 15.96 -11.55
CA GLY A 100 7.42 16.66 -11.59
C GLY A 100 6.23 15.82 -12.01
N ARG A 101 6.43 14.52 -12.33
CA ARG A 101 5.35 13.58 -12.64
C ARG A 101 4.68 13.05 -11.38
N SER A 102 3.41 12.70 -11.48
CA SER A 102 2.64 12.10 -10.40
C SER A 102 1.72 10.98 -10.87
N LEU A 103 1.41 10.05 -9.96
CA LEU A 103 0.51 8.92 -10.17
C LEU A 103 -0.35 8.74 -8.93
N SER A 104 -1.66 8.83 -9.09
CA SER A 104 -2.63 8.49 -8.05
C SER A 104 -3.30 7.15 -8.36
N VAL A 105 -3.37 6.29 -7.34
CA VAL A 105 -3.93 4.94 -7.44
C VAL A 105 -4.80 4.68 -6.23
N GLN A 106 -5.98 4.11 -6.47
CA GLN A 106 -6.89 3.64 -5.42
C GLN A 106 -7.10 2.14 -5.56
N ASN A 107 -7.24 1.48 -4.41
CA ASN A 107 -7.58 0.09 -4.31
C ASN A 107 -8.63 -0.14 -3.22
N ARG A 108 -9.72 -0.82 -3.61
CA ARG A 108 -10.70 -1.37 -2.66
C ARG A 108 -10.59 -2.89 -2.65
N TYR A 109 -10.09 -3.43 -1.54
CA TYR A 109 -9.85 -4.86 -1.34
C TYR A 109 -10.89 -5.45 -0.40
N ALA A 110 -11.67 -6.41 -0.88
CA ALA A 110 -12.68 -7.11 -0.08
C ALA A 110 -12.12 -8.42 0.49
N PHE A 111 -12.49 -8.76 1.72
CA PHE A 111 -12.06 -9.98 2.40
C PHE A 111 -13.18 -10.58 3.25
N LYS A 112 -13.01 -11.84 3.68
CA LYS A 112 -13.90 -12.50 4.65
C LYS A 112 -13.52 -12.09 6.06
N SER A 113 -14.50 -11.60 6.81
CA SER A 113 -14.35 -11.14 8.19
C SER A 113 -15.01 -12.11 9.17
N GLY A 114 -14.90 -11.82 10.46
CA GLY A 114 -15.56 -12.54 11.55
C GLY A 114 -16.91 -11.94 11.94
N PHE A 115 -17.72 -12.73 12.64
CA PHE A 115 -18.96 -12.25 13.26
C PHE A 115 -18.69 -11.52 14.59
N ASP A 116 -17.78 -12.05 15.42
CA ASP A 116 -17.37 -11.40 16.66
C ASP A 116 -16.26 -10.35 16.42
N ALA A 117 -16.16 -9.37 17.33
CA ALA A 117 -15.25 -8.24 17.18
C ALA A 117 -13.78 -8.65 17.10
N ILE A 118 -13.35 -9.66 17.88
CA ILE A 118 -11.95 -10.10 17.93
C ILE A 118 -11.58 -10.73 16.59
N THR A 119 -12.38 -11.69 16.13
CA THR A 119 -12.16 -12.34 14.83
C THR A 119 -12.21 -11.32 13.71
N ALA A 120 -13.19 -10.40 13.71
CA ALA A 120 -13.30 -9.38 12.68
C ALA A 120 -12.06 -8.48 12.61
N CYS A 121 -11.56 -8.00 13.74
CA CYS A 121 -10.36 -7.16 13.77
C CYS A 121 -9.08 -7.92 13.40
N ASN A 122 -8.94 -9.17 13.84
CA ASN A 122 -7.82 -10.02 13.43
C ASN A 122 -7.82 -10.28 11.92
N GLN A 123 -8.99 -10.54 11.33
CA GLN A 123 -9.11 -10.73 9.89
C GLN A 123 -8.85 -9.43 9.11
N THR A 124 -9.29 -8.28 9.62
CA THR A 124 -8.93 -6.97 9.06
C THR A 124 -7.42 -6.75 9.06
N ALA A 125 -6.74 -7.05 10.16
CA ALA A 125 -5.28 -6.93 10.25
C ALA A 125 -4.57 -7.89 9.28
N GLN A 126 -5.00 -9.15 9.20
CA GLN A 126 -4.46 -10.14 8.27
C GLN A 126 -4.69 -9.77 6.80
N ALA A 127 -5.81 -9.11 6.49
CA ALA A 127 -6.14 -8.65 5.14
C ALA A 127 -5.34 -7.43 4.68
N LEU A 128 -4.65 -6.72 5.59
CA LEU A 128 -3.87 -5.53 5.23
C LEU A 128 -2.72 -5.88 4.26
N GLY A 129 -1.99 -6.96 4.50
CA GLY A 129 -0.91 -7.42 3.62
C GLY A 129 -1.37 -7.60 2.16
N PRO A 130 -2.37 -8.45 1.90
CA PRO A 130 -2.97 -8.60 0.58
C PRO A 130 -3.53 -7.30 -0.03
N ALA A 131 -4.17 -6.44 0.78
CA ALA A 131 -4.70 -5.16 0.30
C ALA A 131 -3.61 -4.20 -0.19
N VAL A 132 -2.49 -4.12 0.55
CA VAL A 132 -1.31 -3.32 0.18
C VAL A 132 -0.63 -3.91 -1.06
N GLN A 133 -0.49 -5.23 -1.12
CA GLN A 133 0.08 -5.90 -2.29
C GLN A 133 -0.75 -5.64 -3.57
N ASP A 134 -2.08 -5.58 -3.46
CA ASP A 134 -2.95 -5.23 -4.59
C ASP A 134 -2.85 -3.74 -4.98
N LEU A 135 -2.70 -2.83 -4.00
CA LEU A 135 -2.41 -1.41 -4.25
C LEU A 135 -1.07 -1.23 -4.99
N ILE A 136 0.00 -1.90 -4.53
CA ILE A 136 1.31 -1.88 -5.18
C ILE A 136 1.17 -2.44 -6.59
N ARG A 137 0.47 -3.58 -6.78
CA ARG A 137 0.25 -4.17 -8.10
C ARG A 137 -0.36 -3.19 -9.08
N ARG A 138 -1.45 -2.53 -8.67
CA ARG A 138 -2.14 -1.52 -9.49
C ARG A 138 -1.20 -0.36 -9.84
N THR A 139 -0.34 0.03 -8.90
CA THR A 139 0.62 1.11 -9.10
C THR A 139 1.68 0.74 -10.11
N VAL A 140 2.38 -0.38 -9.91
CA VAL A 140 3.51 -0.79 -10.77
C VAL A 140 3.06 -1.33 -12.12
N SER A 141 1.77 -1.68 -12.27
CA SER A 141 1.16 -2.07 -13.54
C SER A 141 0.60 -0.88 -14.32
N ASP A 142 0.47 0.30 -13.71
CA ASP A 142 0.05 1.51 -14.42
C ASP A 142 1.19 2.00 -15.32
N ALA A 143 0.90 2.26 -16.60
CA ALA A 143 1.90 2.72 -17.55
C ALA A 143 2.60 4.02 -17.09
N ARG A 144 1.88 4.88 -16.36
CA ARG A 144 2.40 6.14 -15.80
C ARG A 144 3.45 5.92 -14.72
N PHE A 145 3.51 4.75 -14.09
CA PHE A 145 4.58 4.44 -13.14
C PHE A 145 5.95 4.47 -13.82
N GLY A 146 6.03 4.01 -15.08
CA GLY A 146 7.24 4.13 -15.87
C GLY A 146 7.67 5.58 -16.11
N GLU A 147 6.74 6.55 -16.15
CA GLU A 147 7.05 7.97 -16.26
C GLU A 147 7.58 8.57 -14.95
N LEU A 148 7.28 7.96 -13.80
CA LEU A 148 7.80 8.40 -12.51
C LEU A 148 9.28 8.03 -12.34
N ILE A 149 9.66 6.85 -12.81
CA ILE A 149 10.95 6.24 -12.45
C ILE A 149 12.01 6.37 -13.55
N ARG A 150 11.60 6.66 -14.78
CA ARG A 150 12.52 6.95 -15.89
C ARG A 150 12.92 8.43 -15.84
N GLN A 151 14.22 8.67 -15.83
CA GLN A 151 14.83 9.98 -16.06
C GLN A 151 15.59 9.96 -17.37
#